data_AF-A0A7W1C507-F1
#
_entry.id   AF-A0A7W1C507-F1
#
_cell.length_a   1.000
_cell.length_b   1.000
_cell.length_c   1.000
_cell.angle_alpha   90.00
_cell.angle_beta   90.00
_cell.angle_gamma   90.00
#
_symmetry.space_group_name_H-M   'P 1'
#
loop_
_entity.id
_entity.type
_entity.pdbx_description
1 polymer ?
#
loop_
_entity_poly.entity_id
_entity_poly.type
_entity_poly.pdbx_seq_one_letter_code
_entity_poly.pdbx_strand_id
1 'polypeptide(L)' 'NFTDALKYAVVAGAVAGGGLTVIANAPNPAGQSILAGYFRDGVAPLGLLLGALLPTAVIVVCFLVFR' A
#
# COMPACT_ATOMS: atom_id res chain seq x y z
N ASN A 1 -3.76 24.94 9.69
CA ASN A 1 -5.02 24.45 9.09
C ASN A 1 -4.74 24.20 7.62
N PHE A 2 -4.91 22.97 7.12
CA PHE A 2 -4.61 22.65 5.71
C PHE A 2 -5.71 23.18 4.78
N THR A 3 -5.34 23.53 3.54
CA THR A 3 -6.33 23.75 2.47
C THR A 3 -7.06 22.44 2.16
N ASP A 4 -8.26 22.49 1.61
CA ASP A 4 -9.01 21.27 1.32
C ASP A 4 -8.32 20.38 0.28
N ALA A 5 -7.60 21.00 -0.65
CA ALA A 5 -6.73 20.28 -1.59
C ALA A 5 -5.61 19.51 -0.87
N LEU A 6 -4.98 20.12 0.16
CA LEU A 6 -3.95 19.46 0.96
C LEU A 6 -4.54 18.34 1.84
N LYS A 7 -5.71 18.56 2.45
CA LYS A 7 -6.41 17.49 3.20
C LYS A 7 -6.68 16.28 2.31
N TYR A 8 -7.20 16.52 1.11
CA TYR A 8 -7.45 15.48 0.12
C TYR A 8 -6.16 14.75 -0.26
N ALA A 9 -5.10 15.49 -0.62
CA ALA A 9 -3.83 14.91 -1.05
C ALA A 9 -3.21 14.01 0.03
N VAL A 10 -3.31 14.40 1.30
CA VAL A 10 -2.82 13.59 2.43
C VAL A 10 -3.61 12.28 2.54
N VAL A 11 -4.95 12.33 2.46
CA VAL A 11 -5.78 11.10 2.54
C VAL A 11 -5.55 10.21 1.33
N ALA A 12 -5.59 10.77 0.11
CA ALA A 12 -5.37 10.02 -1.13
C ALA A 12 -3.99 9.33 -1.13
N GLY A 13 -2.94 10.05 -0.73
CA GLY A 13 -1.60 9.49 -0.60
C GLY A 13 -1.51 8.39 0.46
N ALA A 14 -2.11 8.59 1.63
CA ALA A 14 -2.11 7.59 2.70
C ALA A 14 -2.87 6.31 2.29
N VAL A 15 -4.01 6.43 1.62
CA VAL A 15 -4.80 5.28 1.14
C VAL A 15 -4.06 4.54 0.02
N ALA A 16 -3.50 5.26 -0.95
CA ALA A 16 -2.75 4.64 -2.05
C ALA A 16 -1.45 3.96 -1.59
N GLY A 17 -0.72 4.60 -0.67
CA GLY A 17 0.56 4.11 -0.15
C GLY A 17 0.43 3.05 0.96
N GLY A 18 -0.73 2.95 1.62
CA GLY A 18 -0.94 2.06 2.77
C GLY A 18 -0.75 0.58 2.47
N GLY A 19 -0.89 0.15 1.21
CA GLY A 19 -0.67 -1.23 0.76
C GLY A 19 0.72 -1.49 0.18
N LEU A 20 1.54 -0.47 -0.04
CA LEU A 20 2.79 -0.58 -0.82
C LEU A 20 3.92 -1.30 -0.05
N THR A 21 3.89 -1.25 1.28
CA THR A 21 4.95 -1.82 2.13
C THR A 21 4.38 -2.60 3.30
N VAL A 22 5.16 -3.57 3.79
CA VAL A 22 4.80 -4.35 4.98
C VAL A 22 4.73 -3.49 6.24
N ILE A 23 5.42 -2.35 6.30
CA ILE A 23 5.53 -1.53 7.52
C ILE A 23 4.42 -0.45 7.59
N ALA A 24 3.66 -0.26 6.52
CA ALA A 24 2.71 0.83 6.41
C ALA A 24 1.59 0.81 7.47
N ASN A 25 1.14 -0.38 7.91
CA ASN A 25 0.07 -0.52 8.89
C ASN A 25 0.18 -1.88 9.62
N ALA A 26 -0.46 -2.03 10.78
CA ALA A 26 -0.45 -3.28 11.56
C ALA A 26 -1.03 -4.52 10.83
N PRO A 27 -2.06 -4.38 9.96
CA PRO A 27 -2.54 -5.49 9.14
C PRO A 27 -1.48 -6.11 8.20
N ASN A 28 -0.56 -5.34 7.63
CA ASN A 28 0.39 -5.87 6.64
C ASN A 28 1.39 -6.89 7.25
N PRO A 29 2.04 -6.65 8.42
CA PRO A 29 2.85 -7.64 9.11
C PRO A 29 2.04 -8.85 9.58
N ALA A 30 0.78 -8.65 9.98
CA ALA A 30 -0.11 -9.75 10.36
C ALA A 30 -0.43 -10.66 9.17
N GLY A 31 -0.68 -10.09 7.98
CA GLY A 31 -0.85 -10.86 6.74
C GLY A 31 0.43 -11.61 6.37
N GLN A 32 1.59 -10.97 6.52
CA GLN A 32 2.87 -11.63 6.27
C GLN A 32 3.10 -12.81 7.22
N SER A 33 2.79 -12.69 8.52
CA SER A 33 2.99 -13.77 9.50
C SER A 33 2.06 -14.96 9.26
N ILE A 34 0.81 -14.71 8.84
CA ILE A 34 -0.14 -15.77 8.44
C ILE A 34 0.38 -16.53 7.21
N LEU A 35 0.94 -15.83 6.23
CA LEU A 35 1.41 -16.43 4.99
C LEU A 35 2.84 -16.99 5.08
N ALA A 36 3.61 -16.64 6.12
CA ALA A 36 5.03 -17.00 6.25
C ALA A 36 5.30 -18.50 6.11
N GLY A 37 4.40 -19.35 6.64
CA GLY A 37 4.53 -20.81 6.57
C GLY A 37 4.42 -21.40 5.16
N TYR A 38 3.89 -20.63 4.20
CA TYR A 38 3.78 -21.05 2.79
C TYR A 38 5.03 -20.69 1.97
N PHE A 39 5.96 -19.91 2.52
CA PHE A 39 7.18 -19.49 1.85
C PHE A 39 8.41 -20.13 2.51
N ARG A 40 8.94 -21.20 1.91
CA ARG A 40 10.10 -21.96 2.41
C ARG A 40 11.32 -21.09 2.74
N ASP A 41 11.62 -20.13 1.87
CA ASP A 41 12.77 -19.21 2.01
C ASP A 41 12.35 -17.84 2.57
N GLY A 42 11.13 -17.72 3.08
CA GLY A 42 10.53 -16.45 3.49
C GLY A 42 10.00 -15.61 2.32
N VAL A 43 9.44 -14.45 2.66
CA VAL A 43 8.82 -13.54 1.69
C VAL A 43 9.89 -12.62 1.11
N ALA A 44 10.08 -12.66 -0.21
CA ALA A 44 11.02 -11.78 -0.91
C ALA A 44 10.51 -10.32 -0.90
N PRO A 45 11.23 -9.36 -0.28
CA PRO A 45 10.77 -7.98 -0.15
C PRO A 45 10.55 -7.28 -1.50
N LEU A 46 11.45 -7.52 -2.46
CA LEU A 46 11.33 -6.95 -3.80
C LEU A 46 10.13 -7.52 -4.56
N GLY A 47 9.86 -8.82 -4.43
CA GLY A 47 8.68 -9.45 -5.03
C GLY A 47 7.39 -8.88 -4.47
N LEU A 48 7.34 -8.62 -3.15
CA LEU A 48 6.19 -8.00 -2.49
C LEU A 48 6.00 -6.55 -2.97
N LEU A 49 7.08 -5.76 -3.06
CA LEU A 49 7.02 -4.39 -3.59
C LEU A 49 6.49 -4.37 -5.03
N LEU A 50 7.05 -5.21 -5.91
CA LEU A 50 6.62 -5.28 -7.31
C LEU A 50 5.15 -5.74 -7.44
N GLY A 51 4.72 -6.69 -6.62
CA GLY A 51 3.32 -7.14 -6.57
C GLY A 51 2.36 -6.04 -6.10
N ALA A 52 2.81 -5.13 -5.23
CA ALA A 52 2.01 -4.01 -4.75
C ALA A 52 1.92 -2.83 -5.74
N LEU A 53 2.83 -2.72 -6.73
CA LEU A 53 2.83 -1.59 -7.67
C LEU A 53 1.54 -1.49 -8.49
N LEU A 54 1.02 -2.60 -9.00
CA LEU A 54 -0.19 -2.59 -9.82
C LEU A 54 -1.42 -2.10 -9.04
N PRO A 55 -1.80 -2.68 -7.87
CA PRO A 55 -2.93 -2.18 -7.10
C PRO A 55 -2.72 -0.75 -6.60
N THR A 56 -1.50 -0.36 -6.21
CA THR A 56 -1.19 1.03 -5.85
C THR A 56 -1.42 1.97 -7.03
N ALA A 57 -0.95 1.63 -8.23
CA ALA A 57 -1.16 2.43 -9.42
C ALA A 57 -2.65 2.58 -9.76
N VAL A 58 -3.45 1.51 -9.61
CA VAL A 58 -4.91 1.57 -9.80
C VAL A 58 -5.54 2.60 -8.86
N ILE A 59 -5.20 2.56 -7.57
CA ILE A 59 -5.75 3.51 -6.58
C ILE A 59 -5.29 4.95 -6.86
N VAL A 60 -4.01 5.15 -7.23
CA VAL A 60 -3.50 6.46 -7.63
C VAL A 60 -4.26 7.00 -8.82
N VAL A 61 -4.49 6.19 -9.86
CA VAL A 61 -5.27 6.59 -11.03
C VAL A 61 -6.70 6.94 -10.62
N CYS A 62 -7.33 6.16 -9.73
CA CYS A 62 -8.66 6.49 -9.26
C CYS A 62 -8.73 7.87 -8.58
N PHE A 63 -7.78 8.19 -7.71
CA PHE A 63 -7.74 9.50 -7.04
C PHE A 63 -7.29 10.66 -7.94
N LEU A 64 -6.61 10.40 -9.05
CA LEU A 64 -6.19 11.46 -9.98
C LEU A 64 -7.22 11.71 -11.08
N VAL A 65 -7.93 10.68 -11.54
CA VAL A 65 -8.83 10.75 -12.71
C VAL A 65 -10.30 10.86 -12.32
N PHE A 66 -10.74 10.20 -11.25
CA PHE A 66 -12.15 10.16 -10.84
C PHE A 66 -12.46 11.04 -9.63
N ARG A 67 -11.57 12.01 -9.33
CA ARG A 67 -11.70 12.98 -8.24
C ARG A 67 -12.73 14.06 -8.52
#